data_AF-A0A5B7EC60-F1
#
_entry.id   AF-A0A5B7EC60-F1
#
_cell.length_a   1.000
_cell.length_b   1.000
_cell.length_c   1.000
_cell.angle_alpha   90.00
_cell.angle_beta   90.00
_cell.angle_gamma   90.00
#
_symmetry.space_group_name_H-M   'P 1'
#
loop_
_entity.id
_entity.type
_entity.pdbx_description
1 polymer ?
#
loop_
_entity_poly.entity_id
_entity_poly.type
_entity_poly.pdbx_seq_one_letter_code
_entity_poly.pdbx_strand_id
1 'polypeptide(L)' 'MDNAGQWSEEVLQLTIVNAVDQWVEESTRYGGEEEPSLLDLVCTKKPEPNPIIQYLRPMGRSDHETLEM' A
#
# COMPACT_ATOMS: atom_id res chain seq x y z
N MET A 1 -1.72 7.83 -34.81
CA MET A 1 -1.11 7.80 -33.47
C MET A 1 -2.16 8.33 -32.52
N ASP A 2 -2.71 7.47 -31.67
CA ASP A 2 -3.83 7.79 -30.79
C ASP A 2 -3.30 8.49 -29.53
N ASN A 3 -3.33 9.82 -29.56
CA ASN A 3 -2.88 10.64 -28.45
C ASN A 3 -3.86 10.59 -27.26
N ALA A 4 -5.10 10.13 -27.46
CA ALA A 4 -6.09 10.09 -26.38
C ALA A 4 -5.80 8.95 -25.37
N GLY A 5 -5.31 7.81 -25.86
CA GLY A 5 -4.90 6.69 -25.00
C GLY A 5 -3.75 7.06 -24.06
N GLN A 6 -2.73 7.76 -24.59
CA GLN A 6 -1.56 8.18 -23.81
C GLN A 6 -1.91 9.22 -22.74
N TRP A 7 -2.74 10.22 -23.09
CA TRP A 7 -3.24 11.20 -22.11
C TRP A 7 -4.11 10.55 -21.02
N SER A 8 -4.88 9.51 -21.35
CA SER A 8 -5.71 8.80 -20.37
C SER A 8 -4.88 8.06 -19.32
N GLU A 9 -3.76 7.48 -19.74
CA GLU A 9 -2.83 6.76 -18.86
C GLU A 9 -2.04 7.73 -17.98
N GLU A 10 -1.52 8.82 -18.56
CA GLU A 10 -0.80 9.86 -17.80
C GLU A 10 -1.70 10.52 -16.76
N VAL A 11 -2.95 10.85 -17.11
CA VAL A 11 -3.92 11.44 -16.17
C VAL A 11 -4.33 10.44 -15.09
N LEU A 12 -4.49 9.16 -15.44
CA LEU A 12 -4.78 8.10 -14.47
C LEU A 12 -3.62 7.89 -13.50
N GLN A 13 -2.39 7.80 -14.00
CA GLN A 13 -1.18 7.72 -13.18
C GLN A 13 -1.05 8.96 -12.29
N LEU A 14 -1.26 10.15 -12.85
CA LEU A 14 -1.22 11.41 -12.11
C LEU A 14 -2.31 11.47 -11.02
N THR A 15 -3.51 10.95 -11.29
CA THR A 15 -4.60 10.87 -10.30
C THR A 15 -4.31 9.84 -9.23
N ILE A 16 -3.73 8.69 -9.59
CA ILE A 16 -3.29 7.66 -8.63
C ILE A 16 -2.20 8.25 -7.73
N VAL A 17 -1.18 8.90 -8.29
CA VAL A 17 -0.08 9.52 -7.53
C VAL A 17 -0.57 10.68 -6.65
N ASN A 18 -1.51 11.50 -7.13
CA ASN A 18 -1.91 12.71 -6.41
C ASN A 18 -3.13 12.55 -5.49
N ALA A 19 -3.98 11.54 -5.72
CA ALA A 19 -5.22 11.36 -4.96
C ALA A 19 -5.18 10.16 -4.01
N VAL A 20 -4.19 9.27 -4.13
CA VAL A 20 -4.10 8.07 -3.28
C VAL A 20 -3.04 8.24 -2.20
N ASP A 21 -3.46 8.16 -0.94
CA ASP A 21 -2.55 8.00 0.19
C ASP A 21 -2.27 6.53 0.43
N GLN A 22 -0.98 6.21 0.54
CA GLN A 22 -0.50 4.92 0.97
C GLN A 22 -0.24 5.00 2.48
N TRP A 23 -0.75 4.02 3.24
CA TRP A 23 -0.81 4.09 4.71
C TRP A 23 0.09 3.09 5.43
N VAL A 24 0.73 2.17 4.70
CA VAL A 24 1.60 1.16 5.30
C VAL A 24 2.98 1.78 5.49
N GLU A 25 3.36 2.01 6.74
CA GLU A 25 4.62 2.66 7.09
C GLU A 25 5.69 1.66 7.56
N GLU A 26 5.27 0.46 7.99
CA GLU A 26 6.16 -0.56 8.56
C GLU A 26 6.38 -1.74 7.59
N SER A 27 7.47 -2.49 7.83
CA SER A 27 7.66 -3.76 7.11
C SER A 27 6.50 -4.68 7.43
N THR A 28 5.97 -5.34 6.41
CA THR A 28 4.81 -6.23 6.55
C THR A 28 5.20 -7.68 6.39
N ARG A 29 6.47 -7.99 6.10
CA ARG A 29 6.98 -9.35 6.00
C ARG A 29 8.19 -9.55 6.90
N TYR A 30 8.11 -10.56 7.76
CA TYR A 30 9.13 -10.99 8.71
C TYR A 30 9.27 -12.52 8.68
N GLY A 31 10.13 -13.04 7.80
CA GLY A 31 10.34 -14.48 7.63
C GLY A 31 11.77 -14.91 7.99
N GLY A 32 11.92 -15.80 8.97
CA GLY A 32 13.20 -16.48 9.26
C GLY A 32 14.38 -15.53 9.49
N GLU A 33 15.45 -15.70 8.69
CA GLU A 33 16.65 -14.83 8.70
C GLU A 33 16.63 -13.75 7.59
N GLU A 34 15.52 -13.63 6.85
CA GLU A 34 15.39 -12.61 5.80
C GLU A 34 15.22 -11.21 6.40
N GLU A 35 15.70 -10.19 5.67
CA GLU A 35 15.53 -8.80 6.06
C GLU A 35 14.04 -8.40 5.98
N PRO A 36 13.51 -7.67 6.98
CA PRO A 36 12.15 -7.15 6.94
C PRO A 36 11.87 -6.37 5.66
N SER A 37 10.70 -6.57 5.06
CA SER A 37 10.31 -5.90 3.82
C SER A 37 8.89 -5.36 3.84
N LEU A 38 8.70 -4.21 3.20
CA LEU A 38 7.42 -3.54 3.01
C LEU A 38 6.84 -3.99 1.65
N LEU A 39 6.00 -5.03 1.69
CA LEU A 39 5.46 -5.66 0.48
C LEU A 39 3.95 -5.48 0.33
N ASP A 40 3.28 -5.05 1.39
CA ASP A 40 1.84 -4.81 1.38
C ASP A 40 1.52 -3.31 1.30
N LEU A 41 0.42 -2.98 0.63
CA LEU A 41 -0.01 -1.61 0.40
C LEU A 41 -1.48 -1.45 0.79
N VAL A 42 -1.74 -0.37 1.53
CA VAL A 42 -3.08 0.11 1.84
C VAL A 42 -3.22 1.49 1.23
N CYS A 43 -4.14 1.62 0.29
CA CYS A 43 -4.31 2.80 -0.55
C CYS A 43 -5.72 3.38 -0.37
N THR A 44 -5.85 4.65 -0.02
CA THR A 44 -7.15 5.34 0.09
C THR A 44 -7.16 6.64 -0.70
N LYS A 45 -8.35 7.12 -1.10
CA LYS A 45 -8.49 8.44 -1.74
C LYS A 45 -8.60 9.55 -0.68
N LYS A 46 -7.88 10.68 -0.81
CA LYS A 46 -7.89 11.81 0.16
C LYS A 46 -9.26 12.49 0.39
N PRO A 47 -9.61 12.93 1.63
CA PRO A 47 -9.29 12.31 2.92
C PRO A 47 -10.50 12.12 3.87
N GLU A 48 -10.49 10.99 4.58
CA GLU A 48 -10.99 10.85 5.95
C GLU A 48 -9.79 10.98 6.94
N PRO A 49 -10.01 11.36 8.21
CA PRO A 49 -8.91 11.64 9.14
C PRO A 49 -8.15 10.37 9.53
N ASN A 50 -6.84 10.34 9.24
CA ASN A 50 -5.82 9.39 9.74
C ASN A 50 -6.33 7.99 10.14
N PRO A 51 -6.44 7.02 9.23
CA PRO A 51 -6.56 5.62 9.61
C PRO A 51 -5.34 5.20 10.44
N ILE A 52 -5.59 4.60 11.60
CA ILE A 52 -4.53 4.01 12.44
C ILE A 52 -4.42 2.55 12.01
N ILE A 53 -3.34 2.21 11.32
CA ILE A 53 -3.07 0.81 10.96
C ILE A 53 -2.39 0.10 12.13
N GLN A 54 -2.96 -1.03 12.54
CA GLN A 54 -2.36 -1.96 13.49
C GLN A 54 -1.71 -3.12 12.72
N TYR A 55 -0.48 -3.44 13.08
CA TYR A 55 0.31 -4.54 12.54
C TYR A 55 0.28 -5.70 13.53
N LEU A 56 -0.37 -6.80 13.16
CA LEU A 56 -0.56 -7.96 14.01
C LEU A 56 0.17 -9.19 13.45
N ARG A 57 1.09 -9.76 14.24
CA ARG A 57 1.82 -10.97 13.86
C ARG A 57 0.90 -12.19 13.92
N PRO A 58 0.59 -12.85 12.79
CA PRO A 58 -0.19 -14.08 12.82
C PRO A 58 0.71 -15.23 13.28
N MET A 59 0.64 -15.58 14.57
CA MET A 59 1.49 -16.60 15.20
C MET A 59 1.51 -17.92 14.39
N GLY A 60 2.61 -18.14 13.68
CA GLY A 60 2.93 -19.41 13.00
C GLY A 60 2.12 -19.73 11.75
N ARG A 61 1.35 -18.78 11.19
CA ARG A 61 0.53 -19.03 9.99
C ARG A 61 1.03 -18.33 8.73
N SER A 62 1.66 -17.17 8.88
CA SER A 62 2.21 -16.39 7.78
C SER A 62 3.47 -15.68 8.24
N ASP A 63 4.38 -15.44 7.31
CA ASP A 63 5.49 -14.51 7.45
C ASP A 63 5.06 -13.05 7.19
N HIS A 64 3.82 -12.80 6.78
CA HIS A 64 3.25 -11.46 6.66
C HIS A 64 2.49 -11.03 7.92
N GLU A 65 2.57 -9.74 8.24
CA GLU A 65 1.76 -9.03 9.22
C GLU A 65 0.32 -8.92 8.75
N THR A 66 -0.62 -9.05 9.67
CA THR A 66 -2.02 -8.70 9.42
C THR A 66 -2.20 -7.21 9.64
N LEU A 67 -2.71 -6.50 8.63
CA LEU A 67 -3.02 -5.07 8.70
C LEU A 67 -4.48 -4.87 9.07
N GLU A 68 -4.75 -4.26 10.22
CA GLU A 68 -6.09 -3.85 10.65
C GLU A 68 -6.19 -2.33 10.67
N MET A 69 -7.26 -1.78 10.10
CA MET A 69 -7.58 -0.33 10.04
C MET A 69 -8.70 0.04 11.01
#